data_AF-A0A290Z886-F1
#
_entry.id   AF-A0A290Z886-F1
#
_cell.length_a   1.000
_cell.length_b   1.000
_cell.length_c   1.000
_cell.angle_alpha   90.00
_cell.angle_beta   90.00
_cell.angle_gamma   90.00
#
_symmetry.space_group_name_H-M   'P 1'
#
loop_
_entity.id
_entity.type
_entity.pdbx_description
1 polymer ?
#
loop_
_entity_poly.entity_id
_entity_poly.type
_entity_poly.pdbx_seq_one_letter_code
_entity_poly.pdbx_strand_id
1 'polypeptide(L)'
;MDDFQRVLIAGTGPTTAQLAVLLGTGRGSAVGVAGRRSARSAAFFAGLERAGRTVRVDVQDERHRAAAGEHQVAEVFQGYGAVAGRWGALVLAVTADAYTPVLDQVDPEVLRGLGCVVLVSPTFGSHALVRGRLRALGADAEVISLSSYLGDTRWSDGTPSPHVLTAGVKKRLYLGSDRGATPNLELLRELHRGLGVDPVAVSGPLEAETRNISLYVHPALFMNELALNAVFFETSPVKYVYKLIPEGPVSPALVNDIVNQWKEITALVARLGVDGVNLLRFMVDDSYPVRPESISRRDVERFEELPPVHQDYLVYVRYASLLVDPFSEPDADGRYFDFSAIPIRRVFRDAEGRWEVPRMPKEDYYRTKVVQGVARSLGVPCPTIDKLLARYEDALTRAAGLRAGEPLTDAFTVRDFPEDLDVIRAELGRTR
;
A
#
# COMPACT_ATOMS: atom_id res chain seq x y z
N MET A 1 -18.59 -14.60 -18.98
CA MET A 1 -19.41 -13.86 -18.00
C MET A 1 -18.66 -12.59 -17.68
N ASP A 2 -19.35 -11.47 -17.44
CA ASP A 2 -18.72 -10.21 -17.08
C ASP A 2 -18.62 -10.12 -15.55
N ASP A 3 -17.45 -10.50 -15.01
CA ASP A 3 -17.21 -10.55 -13.57
C ASP A 3 -17.38 -9.17 -12.91
N PHE A 4 -17.24 -8.08 -13.68
CA PHE A 4 -17.33 -6.72 -13.19
C PHE A 4 -18.73 -6.12 -13.27
N GLN A 5 -19.77 -6.90 -13.64
CA GLN A 5 -21.14 -6.42 -13.60
C GLN A 5 -21.62 -6.13 -12.16
N ARG A 6 -21.24 -6.97 -11.20
CA ARG A 6 -21.50 -6.80 -9.76
C ARG A 6 -20.20 -6.90 -8.98
N VAL A 7 -19.78 -5.81 -8.37
CA VAL A 7 -18.48 -5.70 -7.69
C VAL A 7 -18.67 -5.41 -6.22
N LEU A 8 -18.07 -6.23 -5.36
CA LEU A 8 -18.00 -5.98 -3.93
C LEU A 8 -16.67 -5.32 -3.60
N ILE A 9 -16.70 -4.14 -2.97
CA ILE A 9 -15.48 -3.47 -2.47
C ILE A 9 -15.39 -3.70 -0.96
N ALA A 10 -14.32 -4.36 -0.51
CA ALA A 10 -14.02 -4.56 0.90
C ALA A 10 -13.10 -3.43 1.40
N GLY A 11 -13.65 -2.55 2.22
CA GLY A 11 -12.96 -1.41 2.83
C GLY A 11 -13.91 -0.21 3.02
N THR A 12 -13.55 0.71 3.89
CA THR A 12 -14.31 1.95 4.20
C THR A 12 -13.42 3.19 4.22
N GLY A 13 -12.26 3.10 3.56
CA GLY A 13 -11.31 4.21 3.44
C GLY A 13 -11.65 5.14 2.27
N PRO A 14 -10.90 6.23 2.09
CA PRO A 14 -11.10 7.13 0.95
C PRO A 14 -10.97 6.41 -0.41
N THR A 15 -10.06 5.45 -0.50
CA THR A 15 -9.88 4.56 -1.66
C THR A 15 -11.18 3.84 -2.05
N THR A 16 -12.02 3.44 -1.08
CA THR A 16 -13.31 2.79 -1.36
C THR A 16 -14.22 3.69 -2.18
N ALA A 17 -14.33 4.97 -1.82
CA ALA A 17 -15.17 5.94 -2.54
C ALA A 17 -14.66 6.17 -3.96
N GLN A 18 -13.34 6.33 -4.14
CA GLN A 18 -12.74 6.47 -5.48
C GLN A 18 -13.01 5.25 -6.36
N LEU A 19 -12.82 4.04 -5.83
CA LEU A 19 -13.02 2.80 -6.58
C LEU A 19 -14.50 2.59 -6.91
N ALA A 20 -15.41 2.96 -5.99
CA ALA A 20 -16.85 2.91 -6.25
C ALA A 20 -17.26 3.86 -7.38
N VAL A 21 -16.69 5.07 -7.48
CA VAL A 21 -16.91 5.97 -8.63
C VAL A 21 -16.29 5.40 -9.90
N LEU A 22 -15.06 4.88 -9.84
CA LEU A 22 -14.37 4.31 -11.00
C LEU A 22 -15.15 3.14 -11.62
N LEU A 23 -15.59 2.18 -10.79
CA LEU A 23 -16.31 0.99 -11.23
C LEU A 23 -17.78 1.30 -11.53
N GLY A 24 -18.41 2.08 -10.67
CA GLY A 24 -19.81 2.43 -10.80
C GLY A 24 -20.10 3.33 -11.99
N THR A 25 -19.43 4.48 -12.05
CA THR A 25 -19.67 5.49 -13.09
C THR A 25 -18.81 5.24 -14.33
N GLY A 26 -17.56 4.80 -14.16
CA GLY A 26 -16.65 4.54 -15.28
C GLY A 26 -17.00 3.27 -16.07
N ARG A 27 -17.44 2.20 -15.40
CA ARG A 27 -17.86 0.94 -16.06
C ARG A 27 -19.39 0.76 -16.13
N GLY A 28 -20.16 1.29 -15.18
CA GLY A 28 -21.58 0.96 -15.04
C GLY A 28 -21.85 -0.24 -14.15
N SER A 29 -20.92 -0.60 -13.26
CA SER A 29 -21.07 -1.74 -12.35
C SER A 29 -22.10 -1.47 -11.24
N ALA A 30 -22.80 -2.51 -10.80
CA ALA A 30 -23.50 -2.46 -9.52
C ALA A 30 -22.49 -2.68 -8.38
N VAL A 31 -22.17 -1.61 -7.65
CA VAL A 31 -21.14 -1.63 -6.60
C VAL A 31 -21.76 -1.86 -5.22
N GLY A 32 -21.28 -2.88 -4.53
CA GLY A 32 -21.50 -3.10 -3.10
C GLY A 32 -20.29 -2.68 -2.28
N VAL A 33 -20.51 -2.24 -1.03
CA VAL A 33 -19.42 -1.89 -0.09
C VAL A 33 -19.57 -2.69 1.19
N ALA A 34 -18.48 -3.32 1.63
CA ALA A 34 -18.40 -4.01 2.91
C ALA A 34 -17.26 -3.46 3.77
N GLY A 35 -17.46 -3.37 5.08
CA GLY A 35 -16.46 -2.86 6.00
C GLY A 35 -16.52 -3.52 7.36
N ARG A 36 -15.38 -3.59 8.05
CA ARG A 36 -15.32 -4.12 9.43
C ARG A 36 -16.14 -3.28 10.40
N ARG A 37 -16.62 -3.88 11.49
CA ARG A 37 -17.23 -3.15 12.60
C ARG A 37 -16.14 -2.41 13.38
N SER A 38 -16.09 -1.09 13.24
CA SER A 38 -15.17 -0.19 13.93
C SER A 38 -15.77 1.22 13.95
N ALA A 39 -15.39 2.08 14.91
CA ALA A 39 -15.90 3.45 14.94
C ALA A 39 -15.66 4.22 13.63
N ARG A 40 -14.47 4.05 13.03
CA ARG A 40 -14.12 4.65 11.73
C ARG A 40 -15.08 4.21 10.61
N SER A 41 -15.43 2.92 10.57
CA SER A 41 -16.35 2.39 9.56
C SER A 41 -17.80 2.77 9.87
N ALA A 42 -18.19 2.82 11.15
CA ALA A 42 -19.52 3.27 11.56
C ALA A 42 -19.78 4.71 11.13
N ALA A 43 -18.80 5.62 11.32
CA ALA A 43 -18.87 6.99 10.84
C ALA A 43 -19.03 7.07 9.31
N PHE A 44 -18.26 6.27 8.56
CA PHE A 44 -18.40 6.19 7.10
C PHE A 44 -19.80 5.72 6.68
N PHE A 45 -20.32 4.64 7.28
CA PHE A 45 -21.65 4.11 6.94
C PHE A 45 -22.78 5.08 7.32
N ALA A 46 -22.70 5.74 8.47
CA ALA A 46 -23.65 6.79 8.85
C ALA A 46 -23.58 8.00 7.91
N GLY A 47 -22.39 8.35 7.41
CA GLY A 47 -22.22 9.34 6.36
C GLY A 47 -22.89 8.90 5.05
N LEU A 48 -22.66 7.65 4.65
CA LEU A 48 -23.22 7.07 3.42
C LEU A 48 -24.75 7.01 3.45
N GLU A 49 -25.34 6.64 4.59
CA GLU A 49 -26.80 6.65 4.79
C GLU A 49 -27.39 8.06 4.65
N ARG A 50 -26.78 9.06 5.31
CA ARG A 50 -27.18 10.48 5.17
C ARG A 50 -27.07 11.00 3.73
N ALA A 51 -26.12 10.48 2.95
CA ALA A 51 -25.92 10.83 1.54
C ALA A 51 -26.79 10.01 0.57
N GLY A 52 -27.80 9.27 1.04
CA GLY A 52 -28.67 8.46 0.17
C GLY A 52 -27.94 7.31 -0.52
N ARG A 53 -26.91 6.76 0.14
CA ARG A 53 -25.95 5.77 -0.37
C ARG A 53 -25.06 6.26 -1.51
N THR A 54 -24.90 7.57 -1.64
CA THR A 54 -24.03 8.16 -2.67
C THR A 54 -22.63 8.37 -2.12
N VAL A 55 -21.62 7.87 -2.84
CA VAL A 55 -20.23 8.29 -2.66
C VAL A 55 -19.92 9.42 -3.63
N ARG A 56 -19.04 10.33 -3.21
CA ARG A 56 -18.62 11.48 -4.00
C ARG A 56 -17.11 11.63 -3.96
N VAL A 57 -16.53 11.90 -5.11
CA VAL A 57 -15.12 12.24 -5.26
C VAL A 57 -15.02 13.61 -5.90
N ASP A 58 -14.36 14.54 -5.20
CA ASP A 58 -13.85 15.77 -5.78
C ASP A 58 -12.35 15.64 -6.07
N VAL A 59 -11.81 16.55 -6.88
CA VAL A 59 -10.38 16.60 -7.18
C VAL A 59 -9.79 17.95 -6.79
N GLN A 60 -8.53 17.94 -6.35
CA GLN A 60 -7.82 19.17 -6.01
C GLN A 60 -7.28 19.89 -7.26
N ASP A 61 -6.97 19.12 -8.31
CA ASP A 61 -6.40 19.60 -9.56
C ASP A 61 -7.32 19.21 -10.73
N GLU A 62 -7.68 20.20 -11.56
CA GLU A 62 -8.54 20.01 -12.74
C GLU A 62 -7.95 19.02 -13.76
N ARG A 63 -6.63 18.81 -13.78
CA ARG A 63 -5.99 17.76 -14.59
C ARG A 63 -6.47 16.36 -14.22
N HIS A 64 -7.02 16.18 -13.02
CA HIS A 64 -7.55 14.92 -12.53
C HIS A 64 -9.08 14.82 -12.64
N ARG A 65 -9.75 15.73 -13.35
CA ARG A 65 -11.22 15.78 -13.45
C ARG A 65 -11.90 14.45 -13.80
N ALA A 66 -11.24 13.59 -14.58
CA ALA A 66 -11.74 12.25 -14.90
C ALA A 66 -11.92 11.32 -13.66
N ALA A 67 -11.22 11.60 -12.56
CA ALA A 67 -11.35 10.88 -11.30
C ALA A 67 -12.51 11.39 -10.42
N ALA A 68 -13.04 12.58 -10.69
CA ALA A 68 -14.16 13.13 -9.97
C ALA A 68 -15.50 12.51 -10.41
N GLY A 69 -16.46 12.47 -9.50
CA GLY A 69 -17.79 11.97 -9.81
C GLY A 69 -18.57 11.53 -8.59
N GLU A 70 -19.78 11.07 -8.84
CA GLU A 70 -20.68 10.54 -7.82
C GLU A 70 -21.20 9.17 -8.28
N HIS A 71 -21.43 8.28 -7.34
CA HIS A 71 -22.04 6.98 -7.61
C HIS A 71 -22.88 6.51 -6.44
N GLN A 72 -24.07 5.97 -6.72
CA GLN A 72 -24.93 5.38 -5.71
C GLN A 72 -24.57 3.92 -5.49
N VAL A 73 -24.16 3.59 -4.27
CA VAL A 73 -23.82 2.23 -3.85
C VAL A 73 -25.09 1.38 -3.78
N ALA A 74 -25.08 0.24 -4.47
CA ALA A 74 -26.21 -0.67 -4.56
C ALA A 74 -26.49 -1.37 -3.22
N GLU A 75 -25.44 -1.89 -2.57
CA GLU A 75 -25.55 -2.68 -1.34
C GLU A 75 -24.47 -2.29 -0.32
N VAL A 76 -24.82 -2.30 0.97
CA VAL A 76 -23.93 -1.88 2.06
C VAL A 76 -23.94 -2.94 3.16
N PHE A 77 -22.77 -3.45 3.52
CA PHE A 77 -22.59 -4.51 4.51
C PHE A 77 -21.75 -4.04 5.70
N GLN A 78 -22.37 -3.99 6.88
CA GLN A 78 -21.70 -3.62 8.14
C GLN A 78 -21.15 -4.86 8.86
N GLY A 79 -19.91 -5.20 8.51
CA GLY A 79 -19.23 -6.43 8.89
C GLY A 79 -19.08 -7.35 7.69
N TYR A 80 -17.92 -7.98 7.55
CA TYR A 80 -17.66 -8.88 6.41
C TYR A 80 -18.51 -10.15 6.44
N GLY A 81 -18.84 -10.67 7.63
CA GLY A 81 -19.78 -11.78 7.78
C GLY A 81 -21.25 -11.45 7.47
N ALA A 82 -21.59 -10.19 7.20
CA ALA A 82 -22.91 -9.80 6.74
C ALA A 82 -23.03 -9.82 5.20
N VAL A 83 -21.93 -10.01 4.48
CA VAL A 83 -21.92 -10.07 3.02
C VAL A 83 -22.77 -11.24 2.55
N ALA A 84 -23.72 -10.95 1.67
CA ALA A 84 -24.61 -11.93 1.08
C ALA A 84 -24.77 -11.67 -0.43
N GLY A 85 -25.43 -12.59 -1.13
CA GLY A 85 -25.72 -12.48 -2.56
C GLY A 85 -24.61 -13.02 -3.45
N ARG A 86 -24.69 -12.71 -4.75
CA ARG A 86 -23.72 -13.15 -5.77
C ARG A 86 -22.96 -11.95 -6.29
N TRP A 87 -21.64 -12.06 -6.25
CA TRP A 87 -20.69 -11.04 -6.70
C TRP A 87 -19.79 -11.67 -7.76
N GLY A 88 -19.54 -10.96 -8.86
CA GLY A 88 -18.63 -11.44 -9.89
C GLY A 88 -17.17 -11.12 -9.54
N ALA A 89 -16.94 -9.95 -8.93
CA ALA A 89 -15.61 -9.53 -8.50
C ALA A 89 -15.59 -9.03 -7.05
N LEU A 90 -14.49 -9.32 -6.35
CA LEU A 90 -14.14 -8.75 -5.04
C LEU A 90 -12.93 -7.83 -5.18
N VAL A 91 -13.05 -6.60 -4.71
CA VAL A 91 -11.96 -5.62 -4.68
C VAL A 91 -11.51 -5.39 -3.24
N LEU A 92 -10.30 -5.82 -2.92
CA LEU A 92 -9.71 -5.65 -1.59
C LEU A 92 -9.05 -4.27 -1.47
N ALA A 93 -9.80 -3.31 -0.92
CA ALA A 93 -9.39 -1.93 -0.65
C ALA A 93 -8.99 -1.69 0.82
N VAL A 94 -8.72 -2.78 1.56
CA VAL A 94 -8.08 -2.76 2.88
C VAL A 94 -6.55 -2.82 2.75
N THR A 95 -5.84 -2.62 3.86
CA THR A 95 -4.39 -2.85 3.93
C THR A 95 -4.07 -4.34 3.76
N ALA A 96 -2.90 -4.66 3.21
CA ALA A 96 -2.56 -6.03 2.83
C ALA A 96 -2.55 -7.02 4.03
N ASP A 97 -2.18 -6.54 5.22
CA ASP A 97 -2.23 -7.29 6.49
C ASP A 97 -3.65 -7.66 6.93
N ALA A 98 -4.68 -7.07 6.31
CA ALA A 98 -6.07 -7.36 6.57
C ALA A 98 -6.71 -8.31 5.54
N TYR A 99 -6.01 -8.74 4.48
CA TYR A 99 -6.59 -9.62 3.45
C TYR A 99 -7.11 -10.93 4.02
N THR A 100 -6.29 -11.65 4.81
CA THR A 100 -6.71 -12.89 5.48
C THR A 100 -7.93 -12.66 6.39
N PRO A 101 -7.91 -11.70 7.35
CA PRO A 101 -9.09 -11.42 8.17
C PRO A 101 -10.38 -11.07 7.42
N VAL A 102 -10.28 -10.44 6.23
CA VAL A 102 -11.45 -10.18 5.39
C VAL A 102 -11.97 -11.48 4.78
N LEU A 103 -11.10 -12.26 4.13
CA LEU A 103 -11.50 -13.49 3.46
C LEU A 103 -12.06 -14.52 4.44
N ASP A 104 -11.49 -14.64 5.63
CA ASP A 104 -11.94 -15.60 6.65
C ASP A 104 -13.34 -15.25 7.23
N GLN A 105 -13.81 -14.01 7.06
CA GLN A 105 -15.13 -13.57 7.55
C GLN A 105 -16.22 -13.59 6.49
N VAL A 106 -15.88 -13.52 5.20
CA VAL A 106 -16.89 -13.57 4.12
C VAL A 106 -17.38 -15.00 3.96
N ASP A 107 -18.68 -15.16 3.70
CA ASP A 107 -19.29 -16.47 3.48
C ASP A 107 -18.53 -17.26 2.38
N PRO A 108 -18.06 -18.49 2.65
CA PRO A 108 -17.38 -19.33 1.66
C PRO A 108 -18.15 -19.54 0.35
N GLU A 109 -19.50 -19.55 0.37
CA GLU A 109 -20.33 -19.63 -0.83
C GLU A 109 -20.17 -18.38 -1.71
N VAL A 110 -20.08 -17.20 -1.09
CA VAL A 110 -19.84 -15.94 -1.80
C VAL A 110 -18.47 -15.99 -2.46
N LEU A 111 -17.43 -16.43 -1.73
CA LEU A 111 -16.06 -16.52 -2.24
C LEU A 111 -15.93 -17.54 -3.39
N ARG A 112 -16.62 -18.69 -3.31
CA ARG A 112 -16.66 -19.68 -4.39
C ARG A 112 -17.37 -19.19 -5.64
N GLY A 113 -18.28 -18.24 -5.51
CA GLY A 113 -18.99 -17.62 -6.63
C GLY A 113 -18.22 -16.54 -7.39
N LEU A 114 -17.06 -16.11 -6.89
CA LEU A 114 -16.26 -15.05 -7.51
C LEU A 114 -15.59 -15.53 -8.80
N GLY A 115 -15.63 -14.69 -9.84
CA GLY A 115 -14.81 -14.84 -11.04
C GLY A 115 -13.45 -14.13 -10.92
N CYS A 116 -13.37 -13.05 -10.14
CA CYS A 116 -12.15 -12.24 -9.98
C CYS A 116 -11.97 -11.67 -8.57
N VAL A 117 -10.72 -11.57 -8.11
CA VAL A 117 -10.31 -10.83 -6.91
C VAL A 117 -9.20 -9.83 -7.28
N VAL A 118 -9.40 -8.57 -6.96
CA VAL A 118 -8.46 -7.47 -7.24
C VAL A 118 -7.82 -6.98 -5.94
N LEU A 119 -6.50 -6.98 -5.89
CA LEU A 119 -5.71 -6.48 -4.76
C LEU A 119 -5.26 -5.05 -5.07
N VAL A 120 -5.83 -4.07 -4.37
CA VAL A 120 -5.63 -2.65 -4.67
C VAL A 120 -4.28 -2.13 -4.18
N SER A 121 -3.83 -2.59 -3.02
CA SER A 121 -2.55 -2.18 -2.44
C SER A 121 -1.90 -3.38 -1.77
N PRO A 122 -1.57 -4.43 -2.55
CA PRO A 122 -0.92 -5.60 -2.04
C PRO A 122 0.50 -5.27 -1.56
N THR A 123 1.04 -6.22 -0.79
CA THR A 123 2.46 -6.31 -0.52
C THR A 123 3.05 -7.49 -1.29
N PHE A 124 4.38 -7.63 -1.28
CA PHE A 124 5.06 -8.81 -1.81
C PHE A 124 4.43 -10.10 -1.25
N GLY A 125 3.91 -10.96 -2.13
CA GLY A 125 3.31 -12.25 -1.78
C GLY A 125 1.82 -12.21 -1.46
N SER A 126 1.13 -11.06 -1.53
CA SER A 126 -0.30 -10.99 -1.25
C SER A 126 -1.15 -11.83 -2.21
N HIS A 127 -0.81 -11.90 -3.49
CA HIS A 127 -1.51 -12.72 -4.46
C HIS A 127 -1.40 -14.20 -4.09
N ALA A 128 -0.22 -14.64 -3.64
CA ALA A 128 0.04 -16.02 -3.25
C ALA A 128 -0.80 -16.39 -2.02
N LEU A 129 -0.90 -15.49 -1.05
CA LEU A 129 -1.76 -15.62 0.12
C LEU A 129 -3.23 -15.77 -0.27
N VAL A 130 -3.74 -14.83 -1.07
CA VAL A 130 -5.16 -14.81 -1.49
C VAL A 130 -5.48 -16.01 -2.36
N ARG A 131 -4.63 -16.35 -3.33
CA ARG A 131 -4.80 -17.50 -4.22
C ARG A 131 -4.83 -18.81 -3.43
N GLY A 132 -3.91 -19.00 -2.49
CA GLY A 132 -3.86 -20.18 -1.65
C GLY A 132 -5.12 -20.33 -0.79
N ARG A 133 -5.61 -19.24 -0.18
CA ARG A 133 -6.85 -19.22 0.60
C ARG A 133 -8.08 -19.55 -0.25
N LEU A 134 -8.23 -18.91 -1.41
CA LEU A 134 -9.32 -19.19 -2.35
C LEU A 134 -9.29 -20.65 -2.82
N ARG A 135 -8.10 -21.19 -3.10
CA ARG A 135 -7.96 -22.60 -3.51
C ARG A 135 -8.36 -23.56 -2.40
N ALA A 136 -8.05 -23.27 -1.14
CA ALA A 136 -8.46 -24.10 0.00
C ALA A 136 -9.99 -24.19 0.12
N LEU A 137 -10.71 -23.19 -0.38
CA LEU A 137 -12.17 -23.17 -0.46
C LEU A 137 -12.74 -23.81 -1.74
N GLY A 138 -11.88 -24.29 -2.65
CA GLY A 138 -12.28 -24.77 -3.98
C GLY A 138 -12.76 -23.65 -4.91
N ALA A 139 -12.46 -22.38 -4.61
CA ALA A 139 -12.77 -21.26 -5.48
C ALA A 139 -11.73 -21.13 -6.59
N ASP A 140 -12.18 -20.83 -7.81
CA ASP A 140 -11.32 -20.62 -8.99
C ASP A 140 -11.51 -19.21 -9.55
N ALA A 141 -11.45 -18.20 -8.67
CA ALA A 141 -11.43 -16.80 -9.08
C ALA A 141 -10.04 -16.42 -9.58
N GLU A 142 -9.94 -15.62 -10.64
CA GLU A 142 -8.71 -14.94 -11.05
C GLU A 142 -8.21 -14.01 -9.94
N VAL A 143 -6.89 -13.89 -9.74
CA VAL A 143 -6.30 -12.93 -8.79
C VAL A 143 -5.45 -11.92 -9.53
N ILE A 144 -5.83 -10.65 -9.44
CA ILE A 144 -5.13 -9.51 -10.05
C ILE A 144 -4.50 -8.66 -8.96
N SER A 145 -3.20 -8.41 -9.06
CA SER A 145 -2.50 -7.44 -8.20
C SER A 145 -2.22 -6.15 -8.95
N LEU A 146 -2.58 -5.04 -8.31
CA LEU A 146 -2.08 -3.71 -8.66
C LEU A 146 -0.78 -3.46 -7.89
N SER A 147 0.11 -2.64 -8.43
CA SER A 147 1.34 -2.29 -7.72
C SER A 147 1.11 -1.37 -6.50
N SER A 148 0.03 -0.60 -6.54
CA SER A 148 -0.42 0.26 -5.44
C SER A 148 -1.82 0.80 -5.74
N TYR A 149 -2.40 1.54 -4.80
CA TYR A 149 -3.51 2.42 -5.10
C TYR A 149 -3.14 3.47 -6.18
N LEU A 150 -4.14 3.92 -6.93
CA LEU A 150 -3.99 4.78 -8.12
C LEU A 150 -3.57 6.23 -7.82
N GLY A 151 -3.59 6.68 -6.57
CA GLY A 151 -3.34 8.09 -6.26
C GLY A 151 -3.25 8.41 -4.78
N ASP A 152 -3.48 9.69 -4.46
CA ASP A 152 -3.66 10.19 -3.09
C ASP A 152 -5.09 10.69 -2.93
N THR A 153 -5.86 9.96 -2.12
CA THR A 153 -7.26 10.28 -1.84
C THR A 153 -7.45 10.31 -0.33
N ARG A 154 -8.07 11.38 0.15
CA ARG A 154 -8.23 11.68 1.57
C ARG A 154 -9.62 12.20 1.85
N TRP A 155 -10.00 12.17 3.12
CA TRP A 155 -11.15 12.91 3.58
C TRP A 155 -10.78 14.39 3.72
N SER A 156 -11.60 15.27 3.14
CA SER A 156 -11.30 16.70 3.05
C SER A 156 -11.11 17.36 4.43
N ASP A 157 -11.85 16.91 5.43
CA ASP A 157 -11.80 17.37 6.82
C ASP A 157 -11.03 16.39 7.75
N GLY A 158 -10.43 15.34 7.18
CA GLY A 158 -9.77 14.28 7.93
C GLY A 158 -10.70 13.31 8.66
N THR A 159 -12.02 13.44 8.53
CA THR A 159 -13.00 12.57 9.21
C THR A 159 -13.61 11.54 8.26
N PRO A 160 -14.01 10.35 8.74
CA PRO A 160 -14.58 9.32 7.87
C PRO A 160 -15.86 9.78 7.17
N SER A 161 -15.83 9.83 5.84
CA SER A 161 -16.92 10.34 5.01
C SER A 161 -17.02 9.58 3.67
N PRO A 162 -18.23 9.44 3.08
CA PRO A 162 -18.40 8.98 1.70
C PRO A 162 -18.00 10.04 0.65
N HIS A 163 -17.74 11.28 1.10
CA HIS A 163 -17.21 12.37 0.28
C HIS A 163 -15.70 12.48 0.52
N VAL A 164 -14.93 12.36 -0.57
CA VAL A 164 -13.46 12.35 -0.55
C VAL A 164 -12.88 13.34 -1.56
N LEU A 165 -11.62 13.72 -1.34
CA LEU A 165 -10.82 14.54 -2.23
C LEU A 165 -9.64 13.71 -2.77
N THR A 166 -9.55 13.58 -4.08
CA THR A 166 -8.37 13.05 -4.76
C THR A 166 -7.42 14.20 -5.08
N ALA A 167 -6.31 14.25 -4.34
CA ALA A 167 -5.30 15.30 -4.44
C ALA A 167 -4.32 15.05 -5.59
N GLY A 168 -4.10 13.79 -5.95
CA GLY A 168 -3.21 13.42 -7.04
C GLY A 168 -3.52 12.04 -7.60
N VAL A 169 -3.26 11.86 -8.89
CA VAL A 169 -3.36 10.58 -9.60
C VAL A 169 -1.98 10.18 -10.10
N LYS A 170 -1.61 8.90 -9.96
CA LYS A 170 -0.32 8.39 -10.43
C LYS A 170 -0.20 8.46 -11.94
N LYS A 171 1.00 8.75 -12.43
CA LYS A 171 1.29 8.68 -13.87
C LYS A 171 1.28 7.25 -14.41
N ARG A 172 1.76 6.29 -13.61
CA ARG A 172 1.90 4.89 -14.01
C ARG A 172 1.44 3.95 -12.91
N LEU A 173 0.87 2.83 -13.32
CA LEU A 173 0.48 1.74 -12.44
C LEU A 173 0.77 0.40 -13.11
N TYR A 174 1.28 -0.57 -12.36
CA TYR A 174 1.54 -1.91 -12.87
C TYR A 174 0.46 -2.87 -12.41
N LEU A 175 0.01 -3.74 -13.30
CA LEU A 175 -1.06 -4.72 -13.03
C LEU A 175 -0.63 -6.09 -13.55
N GLY A 176 -0.85 -7.13 -12.74
CA GLY A 176 -0.54 -8.50 -13.11
C GLY A 176 -1.63 -9.45 -12.65
N SER A 177 -2.00 -10.39 -13.51
CA SER A 177 -2.98 -11.45 -13.24
C SER A 177 -2.29 -12.80 -13.13
N ASP A 178 -2.76 -13.66 -12.22
CA ASP A 178 -2.29 -15.05 -12.09
C ASP A 178 -2.68 -15.93 -13.30
N ARG A 179 -3.47 -15.38 -14.23
CA ARG A 179 -3.88 -16.01 -15.50
C ARG A 179 -3.29 -15.33 -16.73
N GLY A 180 -2.34 -14.42 -16.57
CA GLY A 180 -1.72 -13.67 -17.67
C GLY A 180 -2.68 -12.65 -18.29
N ALA A 181 -2.78 -12.61 -19.62
CA ALA A 181 -3.69 -11.68 -20.29
C ALA A 181 -5.15 -12.16 -20.20
N THR A 182 -5.99 -11.40 -19.51
CA THR A 182 -7.42 -11.70 -19.32
C THR A 182 -8.30 -10.50 -19.67
N PRO A 183 -9.59 -10.72 -20.00
CA PRO A 183 -10.54 -9.63 -20.18
C PRO A 183 -10.68 -8.72 -18.95
N ASN A 184 -10.59 -9.29 -17.74
CA ASN A 184 -10.67 -8.54 -16.49
C ASN A 184 -9.45 -7.62 -16.31
N LEU A 185 -8.23 -8.11 -16.64
CA LEU A 185 -7.03 -7.30 -16.62
C LEU A 185 -7.13 -6.14 -17.62
N GLU A 186 -7.54 -6.42 -18.86
CA GLU A 186 -7.70 -5.36 -19.87
C GLU A 186 -8.78 -4.34 -19.49
N LEU A 187 -9.91 -4.77 -18.94
CA LEU A 187 -10.92 -3.87 -18.41
C LEU A 187 -10.35 -2.93 -17.34
N LEU A 188 -9.60 -3.47 -16.38
CA LEU A 188 -8.96 -2.63 -15.35
C LEU A 188 -7.97 -1.65 -15.98
N ARG A 189 -7.20 -2.06 -16.99
CA ARG A 189 -6.30 -1.15 -17.72
C ARG A 189 -7.10 -0.04 -18.41
N GLU A 190 -8.18 -0.35 -19.10
CA GLU A 190 -9.03 0.66 -19.75
C GLU A 190 -9.59 1.68 -18.75
N LEU A 191 -10.09 1.21 -17.61
CA LEU A 191 -10.60 2.09 -16.55
C LEU A 191 -9.52 3.03 -16.00
N HIS A 192 -8.32 2.51 -15.72
CA HIS A 192 -7.21 3.35 -15.24
C HIS A 192 -6.71 4.32 -16.33
N ARG A 193 -6.67 3.90 -17.59
CA ARG A 193 -6.34 4.77 -18.72
C ARG A 193 -7.32 5.93 -18.87
N GLY A 194 -8.61 5.67 -18.60
CA GLY A 194 -9.65 6.70 -18.54
C GLY A 194 -9.39 7.78 -17.48
N LEU A 195 -8.61 7.48 -16.45
CA LEU A 195 -8.18 8.44 -15.42
C LEU A 195 -6.86 9.17 -15.76
N GLY A 196 -6.28 8.94 -16.94
CA GLY A 196 -4.99 9.50 -17.33
C GLY A 196 -3.78 8.78 -16.71
N VAL A 197 -3.97 7.56 -16.19
CA VAL A 197 -2.88 6.68 -15.73
C VAL A 197 -2.33 5.90 -16.93
N ASP A 198 -1.04 5.57 -16.93
CA ASP A 198 -0.40 4.58 -17.81
C ASP A 198 -0.44 3.18 -17.15
N PRO A 199 -1.40 2.30 -17.51
CA PRO A 199 -1.54 0.98 -16.92
C PRO A 199 -0.68 -0.05 -17.67
N VAL A 200 0.45 -0.41 -17.06
CA VAL A 200 1.41 -1.38 -17.59
C VAL A 200 1.04 -2.77 -17.12
N ALA A 201 0.66 -3.65 -18.07
CA ALA A 201 0.50 -5.06 -17.78
C ALA A 201 1.88 -5.72 -17.62
N VAL A 202 2.06 -6.49 -16.56
CA VAL A 202 3.28 -7.25 -16.27
C VAL A 202 3.01 -8.75 -16.30
N SER A 203 4.06 -9.57 -16.21
CA SER A 203 3.97 -11.01 -16.45
C SER A 203 3.07 -11.77 -15.47
N GLY A 204 2.92 -11.26 -14.25
CA GLY A 204 2.05 -11.83 -13.23
C GLY A 204 1.92 -10.96 -11.99
N PRO A 205 1.11 -11.37 -11.00
CA PRO A 205 0.80 -10.52 -9.85
C PRO A 205 2.03 -10.22 -8.99
N LEU A 206 2.93 -11.20 -8.84
CA LEU A 206 4.17 -11.02 -8.08
C LEU A 206 5.02 -9.89 -8.68
N GLU A 207 5.15 -9.82 -10.00
CA GLU A 207 5.88 -8.73 -10.64
C GLU A 207 5.23 -7.38 -10.32
N ALA A 208 3.89 -7.28 -10.39
CA ALA A 208 3.17 -6.06 -10.06
C ALA A 208 3.40 -5.63 -8.60
N GLU A 209 3.36 -6.58 -7.67
CA GLU A 209 3.63 -6.36 -6.24
C GLU A 209 5.03 -5.82 -5.97
N THR A 210 6.03 -6.21 -6.79
CA THR A 210 7.39 -5.66 -6.68
C THR A 210 7.51 -4.24 -7.24
N ARG A 211 6.57 -3.77 -8.08
CA ARG A 211 6.56 -2.37 -8.55
C ARG A 211 5.91 -1.42 -7.53
N ASN A 212 6.11 -1.67 -6.24
CA ASN A 212 5.60 -0.87 -5.12
C ASN A 212 6.76 -0.17 -4.40
N ILE A 213 6.87 1.15 -4.49
CA ILE A 213 8.03 1.88 -3.93
C ILE A 213 8.14 1.73 -2.41
N SER A 214 7.00 1.62 -1.72
CA SER A 214 6.95 1.45 -0.26
C SER A 214 7.58 0.15 0.21
N LEU A 215 7.72 -0.86 -0.66
CA LEU A 215 8.45 -2.09 -0.36
C LEU A 215 9.93 -1.84 -0.10
N TYR A 216 10.53 -0.87 -0.79
CA TYR A 216 11.97 -0.61 -0.77
C TYR A 216 12.38 0.52 0.16
N VAL A 217 11.48 1.44 0.49
CA VAL A 217 11.85 2.69 1.19
C VAL A 217 11.27 2.80 2.59
N HIS A 218 10.04 2.32 2.82
CA HIS A 218 9.39 2.52 4.11
C HIS A 218 10.10 1.81 5.28
N PRO A 219 10.55 0.54 5.16
CA PRO A 219 11.14 -0.14 6.31
C PRO A 219 12.34 0.64 6.86
N ALA A 220 13.25 1.13 6.00
CA ALA A 220 14.36 1.98 6.45
C ALA A 220 13.90 3.36 6.98
N LEU A 221 12.89 3.99 6.37
CA LEU A 221 12.35 5.29 6.82
C LEU A 221 11.66 5.24 8.18
N PHE A 222 11.04 4.10 8.55
CA PHE A 222 10.23 3.98 9.75
C PHE A 222 10.81 3.05 10.83
N MET A 223 11.72 2.14 10.49
CA MET A 223 12.34 1.18 11.43
C MET A 223 13.80 1.52 11.76
N ASN A 224 14.10 2.81 11.84
CA ASN A 224 15.34 3.34 12.39
C ASN A 224 15.08 3.97 13.78
N GLU A 225 16.14 4.20 14.55
CA GLU A 225 16.03 4.67 15.94
C GLU A 225 15.25 5.98 16.08
N LEU A 226 15.50 6.98 15.22
CA LEU A 226 14.81 8.27 15.30
C LEU A 226 13.32 8.11 15.03
N ALA A 227 12.95 7.41 13.97
CA ALA A 227 11.54 7.23 13.61
C ALA A 227 10.80 6.40 14.66
N LEU A 228 11.38 5.30 15.14
CA LEU A 228 10.79 4.47 16.19
C LEU A 228 10.65 5.26 17.50
N ASN A 229 11.64 6.09 17.86
CA ASN A 229 11.52 6.98 19.01
C ASN A 229 10.37 7.96 18.87
N ALA A 230 10.20 8.58 17.71
CA ALA A 230 9.08 9.49 17.43
C ALA A 230 7.71 8.79 17.47
N VAL A 231 7.63 7.54 17.00
CA VAL A 231 6.38 6.75 17.03
C VAL A 231 6.00 6.36 18.47
N PHE A 232 6.94 5.82 19.24
CA PHE A 232 6.64 5.09 20.47
C PHE A 232 6.88 5.88 21.78
N PHE A 233 7.82 6.84 21.77
CA PHE A 233 8.34 7.45 23.01
C PHE A 233 8.27 8.98 23.01
N GLU A 234 9.00 9.64 22.10
CA GLU A 234 9.14 11.10 22.10
C GLU A 234 7.86 11.82 21.63
N THR A 235 7.60 12.99 22.20
CA THR A 235 6.40 13.80 21.96
C THR A 235 6.70 15.13 21.28
N SER A 236 7.93 15.64 21.36
CA SER A 236 8.31 16.97 20.89
C SER A 236 9.83 17.07 20.71
N PRO A 237 10.33 17.81 19.70
CA PRO A 237 9.56 18.41 18.60
C PRO A 237 9.02 17.34 17.63
N VAL A 238 8.03 17.71 16.80
CA VAL A 238 7.48 16.83 15.75
C VAL A 238 8.61 16.42 14.80
N LYS A 239 8.65 15.13 14.46
CA LYS A 239 9.57 14.58 13.46
C LYS A 239 8.86 14.33 12.14
N TYR A 240 9.58 14.50 11.05
CA TYR A 240 9.05 14.37 9.69
C TYR A 240 9.75 13.24 8.94
N VAL A 241 9.00 12.45 8.19
CA VAL A 241 9.48 11.20 7.55
C VAL A 241 10.61 11.47 6.57
N TYR A 242 10.52 12.56 5.81
CA TYR A 242 11.37 12.81 4.64
C TYR A 242 12.42 13.91 4.85
N LYS A 243 12.47 14.52 6.04
CA LYS A 243 13.48 15.54 6.36
C LYS A 243 14.82 14.92 6.76
N LEU A 244 15.88 15.70 6.61
CA LEU A 244 17.22 15.36 7.09
C LEU A 244 17.30 15.43 8.62
N ILE A 245 18.32 14.80 9.21
CA ILE A 245 18.64 14.95 10.64
C ILE A 245 18.92 16.44 10.95
N PRO A 246 18.34 17.03 12.02
CA PRO A 246 17.60 16.40 13.13
C PRO A 246 16.07 16.42 13.02
N GLU A 247 15.51 16.98 11.95
CA GLU A 247 14.06 17.12 11.75
C GLU A 247 13.39 15.81 11.30
N GLY A 248 14.15 14.94 10.65
CA GLY A 248 13.72 13.63 10.18
C GLY A 248 14.87 12.62 10.13
N PRO A 249 14.61 11.37 9.72
CA PRO A 249 15.57 10.28 9.81
C PRO A 249 16.58 10.24 8.64
N VAL A 250 16.37 11.02 7.57
CA VAL A 250 17.17 10.90 6.34
C VAL A 250 18.63 11.27 6.62
N SER A 251 19.51 10.28 6.39
CA SER A 251 20.94 10.34 6.66
C SER A 251 21.69 9.35 5.75
N PRO A 252 23.02 9.45 5.60
CA PRO A 252 23.79 8.47 4.84
C PRO A 252 23.59 7.02 5.33
N ALA A 253 23.50 6.80 6.64
CA ALA A 253 23.26 5.47 7.21
C ALA A 253 21.87 4.93 6.84
N LEU A 254 20.83 5.77 6.88
CA LEU A 254 19.49 5.38 6.45
C LEU A 254 19.45 5.04 4.96
N VAL A 255 20.14 5.83 4.12
CA VAL A 255 20.18 5.59 2.68
C VAL A 255 20.91 4.29 2.35
N ASN A 256 21.99 3.98 3.08
CA ASN A 256 22.65 2.69 2.97
C ASN A 256 21.70 1.53 3.32
N ASP A 257 20.83 1.69 4.34
CA ASP A 257 19.80 0.71 4.68
C ASP A 257 18.77 0.54 3.54
N ILE A 258 18.34 1.63 2.89
CA ILE A 258 17.45 1.56 1.70
C ILE A 258 18.12 0.78 0.56
N VAL A 259 19.35 1.13 0.21
CA VAL A 259 20.06 0.51 -0.93
C VAL A 259 20.34 -0.96 -0.67
N ASN A 260 20.77 -1.34 0.53
CA ASN A 260 21.02 -2.74 0.87
C ASN A 260 19.73 -3.56 0.93
N GLN A 261 18.67 -3.03 1.53
CA GLN A 261 17.36 -3.68 1.52
C GLN A 261 16.86 -3.90 0.08
N TRP A 262 17.01 -2.91 -0.79
CA TRP A 262 16.64 -3.04 -2.20
C TRP A 262 17.41 -4.17 -2.90
N LYS A 263 18.71 -4.31 -2.64
CA LYS A 263 19.53 -5.42 -3.17
C LYS A 263 19.06 -6.78 -2.65
N GLU A 264 18.73 -6.88 -1.37
CA GLU A 264 18.21 -8.11 -0.76
C GLU A 264 16.88 -8.53 -1.38
N ILE A 265 15.95 -7.58 -1.56
CA ILE A 265 14.66 -7.84 -2.22
C ILE A 265 14.89 -8.20 -3.70
N THR A 266 15.80 -7.51 -4.39
CA THR A 266 16.15 -7.81 -5.79
C THR A 266 16.69 -9.23 -5.95
N ALA A 267 17.59 -9.65 -5.06
CA ALA A 267 18.09 -11.02 -5.05
C ALA A 267 16.98 -12.04 -4.77
N LEU A 268 16.05 -11.71 -3.87
CA LEU A 268 14.90 -12.56 -3.55
C LEU A 268 13.97 -12.75 -4.75
N VAL A 269 13.56 -11.67 -5.41
CA VAL A 269 12.62 -11.74 -6.53
C VAL A 269 13.25 -12.42 -7.75
N ALA A 270 14.56 -12.24 -7.96
CA ALA A 270 15.30 -12.96 -8.99
C ALA A 270 15.27 -14.48 -8.75
N ARG A 271 15.34 -14.94 -7.49
CA ARG A 271 15.16 -16.37 -7.15
C ARG A 271 13.74 -16.88 -7.41
N LEU A 272 12.76 -15.99 -7.56
CA LEU A 272 11.37 -16.29 -7.90
C LEU A 272 11.08 -16.09 -9.39
N GLY A 273 12.10 -15.84 -10.22
CA GLY A 273 11.95 -15.68 -11.67
C GLY A 273 11.37 -14.33 -12.08
N VAL A 274 11.40 -13.33 -11.19
CA VAL A 274 10.93 -11.96 -11.47
C VAL A 274 12.12 -11.01 -11.49
N ASP A 275 12.13 -10.12 -12.49
CA ASP A 275 13.18 -9.09 -12.59
C ASP A 275 13.08 -8.08 -11.45
N GLY A 276 14.25 -7.72 -10.92
CA GLY A 276 14.41 -6.62 -9.99
C GLY A 276 13.97 -5.28 -10.57
N VAL A 277 13.96 -4.26 -9.71
CA VAL A 277 13.69 -2.88 -10.13
C VAL A 277 14.98 -2.08 -10.11
N ASN A 278 15.21 -1.25 -11.13
CA ASN A 278 16.14 -0.13 -10.99
C ASN A 278 15.53 0.87 -9.98
N LEU A 279 16.03 0.88 -8.75
CA LEU A 279 15.45 1.66 -7.65
C LEU A 279 15.40 3.16 -7.96
N LEU A 280 16.50 3.74 -8.45
CA LEU A 280 16.57 5.17 -8.71
C LEU A 280 15.63 5.58 -9.84
N ARG A 281 15.59 4.79 -10.92
CA ARG A 281 14.61 5.01 -12.01
C ARG A 281 13.19 4.93 -11.49
N PHE A 282 12.88 3.94 -10.66
CA PHE A 282 11.56 3.79 -10.08
C PHE A 282 11.19 4.96 -9.14
N MET A 283 12.16 5.49 -8.39
CA MET A 283 12.00 6.68 -7.53
C MET A 283 11.77 7.99 -8.31
N VAL A 284 12.38 8.15 -9.49
CA VAL A 284 12.38 9.39 -10.28
C VAL A 284 11.30 9.39 -11.36
N ASP A 285 11.18 8.30 -12.13
CA ASP A 285 10.29 8.23 -13.29
C ASP A 285 8.86 7.87 -12.90
N ASP A 286 8.70 6.90 -11.99
CA ASP A 286 7.39 6.30 -11.67
C ASP A 286 6.81 6.80 -10.33
N SER A 287 7.62 7.47 -9.50
CA SER A 287 7.20 8.03 -8.22
C SER A 287 7.15 9.56 -8.27
N TYR A 288 8.19 10.25 -7.78
CA TYR A 288 8.24 11.72 -7.76
C TYR A 288 9.49 12.19 -8.51
N PRO A 289 9.34 13.00 -9.58
CA PRO A 289 10.46 13.46 -10.38
C PRO A 289 11.32 14.45 -9.62
N VAL A 290 12.58 14.54 -10.02
CA VAL A 290 13.51 15.61 -9.61
C VAL A 290 13.93 16.41 -10.83
N ARG A 291 14.53 17.57 -10.59
CA ARG A 291 15.13 18.39 -11.64
C ARG A 291 16.29 17.63 -12.32
N PRO A 292 16.42 17.66 -13.67
CA PRO A 292 17.54 17.02 -14.37
C PRO A 292 18.92 17.48 -13.91
N GLU A 293 19.00 18.70 -13.36
CA GLU A 293 20.20 19.29 -12.77
C GLU A 293 20.62 18.60 -11.46
N SER A 294 19.68 17.98 -10.73
CA SER A 294 19.96 17.25 -9.49
C SER A 294 20.53 15.86 -9.74
N ILE A 295 19.96 15.12 -10.69
CA ILE A 295 20.34 13.73 -10.98
C ILE A 295 20.32 13.54 -12.50
N SER A 296 21.47 13.14 -13.05
CA SER A 296 21.61 12.97 -14.50
C SER A 296 20.84 11.75 -14.99
N ARG A 297 20.31 11.81 -16.22
CA ARG A 297 19.62 10.66 -16.84
C ARG A 297 20.53 9.43 -16.95
N ARG A 298 21.82 9.65 -17.23
CA ARG A 298 22.83 8.59 -17.31
C ARG A 298 22.96 7.83 -15.99
N ASP A 299 22.95 8.53 -14.86
CA ASP A 299 23.05 7.91 -13.54
C ASP A 299 21.77 7.15 -13.18
N VAL A 300 20.59 7.67 -13.57
CA VAL A 300 19.32 6.96 -13.42
C VAL A 300 19.33 5.63 -14.19
N GLU A 301 19.74 5.65 -15.46
CA GLU A 301 19.74 4.48 -16.33
C GLU A 301 20.74 3.41 -15.90
N ARG A 302 21.93 3.84 -15.44
CA ARG A 302 23.03 2.94 -15.06
C ARG A 302 23.07 2.62 -13.58
N PHE A 303 22.09 3.04 -12.79
CA PHE A 303 22.11 2.97 -11.33
C PHE A 303 22.54 1.59 -10.78
N GLU A 304 22.04 0.51 -11.37
CA GLU A 304 22.32 -0.86 -10.95
C GLU A 304 23.78 -1.28 -11.16
N GLU A 305 24.49 -0.64 -12.10
CA GLU A 305 25.91 -0.87 -12.42
C GLU A 305 26.85 0.01 -11.59
N LEU A 306 26.32 1.02 -10.90
CA LEU A 306 27.15 1.99 -10.19
C LEU A 306 27.79 1.39 -8.93
N PRO A 307 28.98 1.87 -8.51
CA PRO A 307 29.56 1.48 -7.24
C PRO A 307 28.62 1.77 -6.06
N PRO A 308 28.62 0.94 -5.00
CA PRO A 308 27.68 1.09 -3.87
C PRO A 308 27.64 2.48 -3.25
N VAL A 309 28.80 3.12 -3.03
CA VAL A 309 28.88 4.48 -2.48
C VAL A 309 28.20 5.51 -3.41
N HIS A 310 28.30 5.30 -4.72
CA HIS A 310 27.65 6.17 -5.70
C HIS A 310 26.13 5.94 -5.72
N GLN A 311 25.68 4.69 -5.58
CA GLN A 311 24.24 4.38 -5.41
C GLN A 311 23.68 5.09 -4.17
N ASP A 312 24.36 4.97 -3.03
CA ASP A 312 23.98 5.65 -1.78
C ASP A 312 23.95 7.17 -1.96
N TYR A 313 24.96 7.75 -2.60
CA TYR A 313 25.02 9.18 -2.88
C TYR A 313 23.80 9.65 -3.69
N LEU A 314 23.45 8.96 -4.77
CA LEU A 314 22.33 9.37 -5.63
C LEU A 314 20.98 9.24 -4.93
N VAL A 315 20.78 8.21 -4.12
CA VAL A 315 19.56 8.07 -3.31
C VAL A 315 19.49 9.18 -2.25
N TYR A 316 20.61 9.55 -1.64
CA TYR A 316 20.66 10.69 -0.71
C TYR A 316 20.33 12.02 -1.42
N VAL A 317 20.94 12.29 -2.57
CA VAL A 317 20.64 13.48 -3.41
C VAL A 317 19.17 13.50 -3.81
N ARG A 318 18.58 12.33 -4.13
CA ARG A 318 17.16 12.22 -4.46
C ARG A 318 16.27 12.68 -3.32
N TYR A 319 16.52 12.25 -2.08
CA TYR A 319 15.75 12.71 -0.92
C TYR A 319 15.98 14.19 -0.62
N ALA A 320 17.22 14.67 -0.70
CA ALA A 320 17.54 16.08 -0.49
C ALA A 320 16.85 16.99 -1.53
N SER A 321 16.75 16.54 -2.78
CA SER A 321 16.09 17.27 -3.88
C SER A 321 14.57 17.34 -3.75
N LEU A 322 13.99 16.58 -2.83
CA LEU A 322 12.55 16.52 -2.56
C LEU A 322 12.22 17.02 -1.15
N LEU A 323 13.12 17.78 -0.52
CA LEU A 323 12.78 18.49 0.72
C LEU A 323 11.67 19.53 0.48
N VAL A 324 11.69 20.11 -0.71
CA VAL A 324 10.61 20.94 -1.27
C VAL A 324 10.08 20.27 -2.53
N ASP A 325 8.91 20.68 -3.02
CA ASP A 325 8.46 20.29 -4.36
C ASP A 325 9.17 21.17 -5.39
N PRO A 326 10.14 20.65 -6.16
CA PRO A 326 10.95 21.46 -7.06
C PRO A 326 10.19 21.91 -8.32
N PHE A 327 8.92 21.52 -8.48
CA PHE A 327 8.04 21.95 -9.55
C PHE A 327 6.87 22.81 -9.08
N SER A 328 6.74 23.03 -7.77
CA SER A 328 5.76 23.99 -7.23
C SER A 328 6.12 25.42 -7.61
N GLU A 329 5.13 26.30 -7.71
CA GLU A 329 5.38 27.73 -7.86
C GLU A 329 5.94 28.27 -6.53
N PRO A 330 7.10 28.94 -6.53
CA PRO A 330 7.63 29.52 -5.30
C PRO A 330 6.79 30.72 -4.86
N ASP A 331 6.76 30.96 -3.55
CA ASP A 331 6.16 32.17 -2.97
C ASP A 331 6.97 33.45 -3.30
N ALA A 332 6.50 34.59 -2.81
CA ALA A 332 7.15 35.89 -3.05
C ALA A 332 8.59 35.98 -2.48
N ASP A 333 8.94 35.13 -1.51
CA ASP A 333 10.28 35.04 -0.93
C ASP A 333 11.16 33.99 -1.63
N GLY A 334 10.64 33.33 -2.68
CA GLY A 334 11.34 32.27 -3.40
C GLY A 334 11.26 30.90 -2.72
N ARG A 335 10.38 30.70 -1.74
CA ARG A 335 10.20 29.41 -1.05
C ARG A 335 9.23 28.52 -1.80
N TYR A 336 9.65 27.28 -2.05
CA TYR A 336 8.82 26.25 -2.65
C TYR A 336 7.96 25.56 -1.58
N PHE A 337 6.92 24.83 -2.02
CA PHE A 337 6.07 24.05 -1.14
C PHE A 337 6.89 23.01 -0.35
N ASP A 338 6.71 22.94 0.97
CA ASP A 338 7.42 22.00 1.85
C ASP A 338 6.88 20.57 1.68
N PHE A 339 7.41 19.89 0.67
CA PHE A 339 7.05 18.52 0.32
C PHE A 339 7.49 17.50 1.39
N SER A 340 8.51 17.83 2.18
CA SER A 340 9.04 16.95 3.23
C SER A 340 8.26 16.96 4.54
N ALA A 341 7.32 17.89 4.72
CA ALA A 341 6.57 18.11 5.96
C ALA A 341 5.50 17.03 6.26
N ILE A 342 5.83 15.75 6.08
CA ILE A 342 4.96 14.62 6.43
C ILE A 342 5.28 14.15 7.86
N PRO A 343 4.42 14.40 8.86
CA PRO A 343 4.72 14.10 10.25
C PRO A 343 4.70 12.59 10.51
N ILE A 344 5.64 12.13 11.34
CA ILE A 344 5.62 10.77 11.89
C ILE A 344 4.46 10.66 12.87
N ARG A 345 3.51 9.78 12.57
CA ARG A 345 2.37 9.54 13.45
C ARG A 345 2.81 8.73 14.66
N ARG A 346 2.20 9.05 15.80
CA ARG A 346 2.50 8.43 17.08
C ARG A 346 1.50 7.32 17.36
N VAL A 347 1.85 6.44 18.31
CA VAL A 347 0.86 5.55 18.91
C VAL A 347 -0.31 6.38 19.47
N PHE A 348 -1.51 5.84 19.37
CA PHE A 348 -2.75 6.55 19.69
C PHE A 348 -3.73 5.59 20.36
N ARG A 349 -4.80 6.12 20.97
CA ARG A 349 -5.89 5.29 21.48
C ARG A 349 -6.95 5.09 20.41
N ASP A 350 -7.34 3.85 20.17
CA ASP A 350 -8.46 3.51 19.31
C ASP A 350 -9.80 3.92 19.96
N ALA A 351 -10.91 3.63 19.28
CA ALA A 351 -12.24 4.01 19.76
C ALA A 351 -12.67 3.23 21.01
N GLU A 352 -12.07 2.08 21.26
CA GLU A 352 -12.28 1.26 22.45
C GLU A 352 -11.32 1.65 23.59
N GLY A 353 -10.52 2.71 23.42
CA GLY A 353 -9.60 3.24 24.41
C GLY A 353 -8.30 2.46 24.54
N ARG A 354 -8.01 1.53 23.64
CA ARG A 354 -6.80 0.69 23.62
C ARG A 354 -5.70 1.37 22.83
N TRP A 355 -4.44 1.22 23.24
CA TRP A 355 -3.31 1.72 22.46
C TRP A 355 -3.12 0.92 21.17
N GLU A 356 -2.89 1.65 20.09
CA GLU A 356 -2.72 1.15 18.73
C GLU A 356 -1.47 1.77 18.09
N VAL A 357 -0.85 0.99 17.20
CA VAL A 357 0.32 1.42 16.41
C VAL A 357 -0.18 2.01 15.09
N PRO A 358 0.31 3.19 14.69
CA PRO A 358 -0.04 3.78 13.40
C PRO A 358 0.32 2.85 12.23
N ARG A 359 -0.40 2.99 11.12
CA ARG A 359 -0.19 2.19 9.90
C ARG A 359 1.27 2.11 9.49
N MET A 360 2.01 3.21 9.58
CA MET A 360 3.46 3.23 9.44
C MET A 360 4.04 3.37 10.85
N PRO A 361 4.75 2.36 11.41
CA PRO A 361 5.35 1.22 10.70
C PRO A 361 4.56 -0.10 10.73
N LYS A 362 3.35 -0.18 11.29
CA LYS A 362 2.64 -1.48 11.49
C LYS A 362 2.49 -2.33 10.22
N GLU A 363 2.05 -1.73 9.13
CA GLU A 363 1.90 -2.41 7.83
C GLU A 363 3.27 -2.75 7.23
N ASP A 364 4.25 -1.86 7.40
CA ASP A 364 5.61 -2.08 6.92
C ASP A 364 6.29 -3.24 7.68
N TYR A 365 5.95 -3.45 8.96
CA TYR A 365 6.39 -4.61 9.75
C TYR A 365 5.87 -5.92 9.17
N TYR A 366 4.56 -6.00 8.88
CA TYR A 366 3.98 -7.17 8.20
C TYR A 366 4.64 -7.44 6.85
N ARG A 367 4.74 -6.41 6.00
CA ARG A 367 5.40 -6.49 4.69
C ARG A 367 6.82 -7.05 4.81
N THR A 368 7.59 -6.51 5.75
CA THR A 368 9.00 -6.86 5.93
C THR A 368 9.15 -8.28 6.51
N LYS A 369 8.24 -8.71 7.40
CA LYS A 369 8.16 -10.09 7.90
C LYS A 369 7.84 -11.09 6.79
N VAL A 370 6.93 -10.76 5.88
CA VAL A 370 6.62 -11.61 4.72
C VAL A 370 7.86 -11.80 3.83
N VAL A 371 8.54 -10.70 3.48
CA VAL A 371 9.79 -10.76 2.70
C VAL A 371 10.84 -11.61 3.41
N GLN A 372 11.08 -11.39 4.71
CA GLN A 372 12.02 -12.17 5.52
C GLN A 372 11.67 -13.67 5.53
N GLY A 373 10.40 -14.01 5.75
CA GLY A 373 9.95 -15.39 5.82
C GLY A 373 10.11 -16.15 4.50
N VAL A 374 9.82 -15.49 3.37
CA VAL A 374 10.05 -16.06 2.04
C VAL A 374 11.55 -16.17 1.76
N ALA A 375 12.35 -15.14 2.04
CA ALA A 375 13.80 -15.16 1.85
C ALA A 375 14.48 -16.32 2.60
N ARG A 376 14.11 -16.52 3.88
CA ARG A 376 14.59 -17.65 4.69
C ARG A 376 14.24 -19.00 4.06
N SER A 377 13.02 -19.16 3.54
CA SER A 377 12.60 -20.41 2.90
C SER A 377 13.37 -20.72 1.60
N LEU A 378 13.90 -19.69 0.95
CA LEU A 378 14.68 -19.80 -0.28
C LEU A 378 16.20 -19.78 -0.05
N GLY A 379 16.64 -19.69 1.21
CA GLY A 379 18.05 -19.56 1.56
C GLY A 379 18.69 -18.27 1.03
N VAL A 380 17.91 -17.20 0.87
CA VAL A 380 18.41 -15.88 0.45
C VAL A 380 18.73 -15.05 1.70
N PRO A 381 20.00 -14.61 1.88
CA PRO A 381 20.36 -13.75 3.00
C PRO A 381 19.67 -12.39 2.93
N CYS A 382 19.16 -11.90 4.06
CA CYS A 382 18.52 -10.60 4.17
C CYS A 382 18.91 -9.84 5.47
N PRO A 383 20.22 -9.61 5.71
CA PRO A 383 20.71 -9.06 6.98
C PRO A 383 20.22 -7.62 7.28
N THR A 384 19.99 -6.80 6.25
CA THR A 384 19.44 -5.45 6.44
C THR A 384 17.99 -5.52 6.87
N ILE A 385 17.19 -6.39 6.23
CA ILE A 385 15.83 -6.70 6.65
C ILE A 385 15.78 -7.24 8.08
N ASP A 386 16.65 -8.19 8.43
CA ASP A 386 16.74 -8.73 9.79
C ASP A 386 17.04 -7.61 10.82
N LYS A 387 17.98 -6.72 10.51
CA LYS A 387 18.33 -5.57 11.34
C LYS A 387 17.15 -4.61 11.55
N LEU A 388 16.42 -4.28 10.47
CA LEU A 388 15.28 -3.37 10.54
C LEU A 388 14.13 -3.96 11.38
N LEU A 389 13.85 -5.25 11.22
CA LEU A 389 12.85 -5.95 12.01
C LEU A 389 13.23 -6.02 13.49
N ALA A 390 14.49 -6.35 13.80
CA ALA A 390 14.98 -6.39 15.18
C ALA A 390 14.80 -5.03 15.88
N ARG A 391 15.15 -3.92 15.20
CA ARG A 391 14.95 -2.56 15.74
C ARG A 391 13.47 -2.28 16.05
N TYR A 392 12.57 -2.64 15.14
CA TYR A 392 11.13 -2.45 15.35
C TYR A 392 10.62 -3.27 16.53
N GLU A 393 10.99 -4.55 16.62
CA GLU A 393 10.56 -5.47 17.67
C GLU A 393 11.08 -5.03 19.05
N ASP A 394 12.34 -4.62 19.14
CA ASP A 394 12.93 -4.08 20.36
C ASP A 394 12.18 -2.81 20.83
N ALA A 395 11.89 -1.89 19.91
CA ALA A 395 11.12 -0.69 20.21
C ALA A 395 9.68 -1.03 20.65
N LEU A 396 9.05 -2.00 19.98
CA LEU A 396 7.70 -2.45 20.29
C LEU A 396 7.61 -3.06 21.69
N THR A 397 8.51 -3.99 22.01
CA THR A 397 8.58 -4.66 23.32
C THR A 397 8.83 -3.64 24.43
N ARG A 398 9.75 -2.68 24.22
CA ARG A 398 9.96 -1.58 25.17
C ARG A 398 8.70 -0.72 25.33
N ALA A 399 8.04 -0.37 24.24
CA ALA A 399 6.84 0.46 24.26
C ALA A 399 5.66 -0.22 24.96
N ALA A 400 5.51 -1.53 24.78
CA ALA A 400 4.53 -2.36 25.49
C ALA A 400 4.87 -2.44 26.99
N GLY A 401 6.14 -2.68 27.33
CA GLY A 401 6.60 -2.75 28.73
C GLY A 401 6.39 -1.45 29.51
N LEU A 402 6.65 -0.28 28.88
CA LEU A 402 6.37 1.03 29.48
C LEU A 402 4.87 1.29 29.70
N ARG A 403 4.00 0.53 29.03
CA ARG A 403 2.53 0.64 29.12
C ARG A 403 1.92 -0.60 29.79
N ALA A 404 2.71 -1.31 30.61
CA ALA A 404 2.22 -2.47 31.33
C ALA A 404 1.02 -2.09 32.22
N GLY A 405 -0.09 -2.82 32.06
CA GLY A 405 -1.35 -2.56 32.77
C GLY A 405 -2.31 -1.62 32.02
N GLU A 406 -1.89 -0.99 30.92
CA GLU A 406 -2.80 -0.28 30.02
C GLU A 406 -3.41 -1.24 28.98
N PRO A 407 -4.62 -0.94 28.46
CA PRO A 407 -5.20 -1.74 27.39
C PRO A 407 -4.43 -1.54 26.08
N LEU A 408 -3.84 -2.60 25.54
CA LEU A 408 -3.10 -2.62 24.27
C LEU A 408 -3.87 -3.44 23.23
N THR A 409 -3.76 -3.04 21.97
CA THR A 409 -4.14 -3.89 20.84
C THR A 409 -3.04 -4.90 20.53
N ASP A 410 -3.36 -5.94 19.75
CA ASP A 410 -2.39 -6.93 19.28
C ASP A 410 -1.26 -6.35 18.42
N ALA A 411 -1.37 -5.08 18.00
CA ALA A 411 -0.31 -4.37 17.31
C ALA A 411 0.94 -4.14 18.17
N PHE A 412 0.83 -4.26 19.50
CA PHE A 412 1.96 -4.21 20.44
C PHE A 412 2.61 -5.57 20.69
N THR A 413 2.20 -6.61 19.97
CA THR A 413 2.74 -7.96 20.08
C THR A 413 3.69 -8.25 18.91
N VAL A 414 4.85 -8.83 19.21
CA VAL A 414 5.77 -9.35 18.19
C VAL A 414 5.10 -10.54 17.48
N ARG A 415 5.09 -10.55 16.14
CA ARG A 415 4.40 -11.56 15.35
C ARG A 415 5.26 -12.07 14.20
N ASP A 416 5.24 -13.37 14.00
CA ASP A 416 5.94 -14.04 12.88
C ASP A 416 5.02 -14.43 11.72
N PHE A 417 3.70 -14.21 11.85
CA PHE A 417 2.69 -14.50 10.81
C PHE A 417 2.83 -15.89 10.14
N PRO A 418 3.01 -16.98 10.90
CA PRO A 418 3.35 -18.29 10.34
C PRO A 418 2.28 -18.82 9.39
N GLU A 419 1.00 -18.63 9.69
CA GLU A 419 -0.12 -19.09 8.85
C GLU A 419 -0.11 -18.43 7.47
N ASP A 420 0.10 -17.11 7.41
CA ASP A 420 0.20 -16.40 6.13
C ASP A 420 1.44 -16.85 5.36
N LEU A 421 2.59 -16.97 6.04
CA LEU A 421 3.84 -17.43 5.44
C LEU A 421 3.74 -18.86 4.89
N ASP A 422 3.05 -19.77 5.58
CA ASP A 422 2.85 -21.14 5.11
C ASP A 422 2.07 -21.16 3.79
N VAL A 423 0.98 -20.39 3.71
CA VAL A 423 0.18 -20.28 2.49
C VAL A 423 0.99 -19.65 1.35
N ILE A 424 1.68 -18.55 1.62
CA ILE A 424 2.51 -17.84 0.63
C ILE A 424 3.59 -18.78 0.08
N ARG A 425 4.31 -19.48 0.95
CA ARG A 425 5.39 -20.39 0.54
C ARG A 425 4.84 -21.57 -0.27
N ALA A 426 3.74 -22.16 0.17
CA ALA A 426 3.11 -23.26 -0.54
C ALA A 426 2.65 -22.84 -1.95
N GLU A 427 2.21 -21.60 -2.13
CA GLU A 427 1.74 -21.10 -3.41
C GLU A 427 2.88 -20.67 -4.35
N LEU A 428 3.86 -19.92 -3.84
CA LEU A 428 5.05 -19.54 -4.61
C LEU A 428 5.92 -20.74 -4.99
N GLY A 429 5.86 -21.83 -4.21
CA GLY A 429 6.55 -23.08 -4.53
C GLY A 429 5.92 -23.87 -5.68
N ARG A 430 4.64 -23.61 -6.03
CA ARG A 430 3.92 -24.30 -7.10
C ARG A 430 4.13 -23.69 -8.49
N THR A 431 4.58 -22.44 -8.52
CA THR A 431 4.87 -21.69 -9.75
C THR A 431 6.29 -21.96 -10.27
N ARG A 432 7.04 -22.83 -9.59
CA ARG A 432 8.34 -23.38 -10.00
C ARG A 432 8.16 -24.81 -10.48
#